data_AF-A0A9N9J6S6-F1
#
_entry.id   AF-A0A9N9J6S6-F1
#
_cell.length_a   1.000
_cell.length_b   1.000
_cell.length_c   1.000
_cell.angle_alpha   90.00
_cell.angle_beta   90.00
_cell.angle_gamma   90.00
#
_symmetry.space_group_name_H-M   'P 1'
#
loop_
_entity.id
_entity.type
_entity.pdbx_description
1 polymer ?
#
loop_
_entity_poly.entity_id
_entity_poly.type
_entity_poly.pdbx_seq_one_letter_code
_entity_poly.pdbx_strand_id
1 'polypeptide(L)' 'AQIQIFVMGLFELNQDPAKFKLHLRDFLIQLKEFAGDNTDLYLDEREAELERKKKEEMESALKIPGLVKPADLPMDEEE' A
#
# COMPACT_ATOMS: atom_id res chain seq x y z
N ALA A 1 -8.16 -10.90 -24.17
CA ALA A 1 -7.36 -10.76 -25.42
C ALA A 1 -5.85 -10.81 -25.15
N GLN A 2 -5.30 -10.03 -24.22
CA GLN A 2 -3.85 -9.88 -24.01
C GLN A 2 -3.12 -11.18 -23.63
N ILE A 3 -3.73 -12.03 -22.79
CA ILE A 3 -3.18 -13.35 -22.46
C ILE A 3 -3.10 -14.25 -23.70
N GLN A 4 -4.11 -14.22 -24.59
CA GLN A 4 -4.06 -15.01 -25.83
C GLN A 4 -2.92 -14.53 -26.74
N ILE A 5 -2.74 -13.22 -26.89
CA ILE A 5 -1.63 -12.64 -27.67
C ILE A 5 -0.27 -13.06 -27.10
N PHE A 6 -0.12 -12.99 -25.78
CA PHE A 6 1.09 -13.46 -25.11
C PHE A 6 1.38 -14.92 -25.43
N VAL A 7 0.38 -15.80 -25.21
CA VAL A 7 0.51 -17.25 -25.43
C VAL A 7 0.80 -17.57 -26.90
N MET A 8 0.14 -16.93 -27.85
CA MET A 8 0.41 -17.10 -29.28
C MET A 8 1.85 -16.69 -29.62
N GLY A 9 2.31 -15.54 -29.10
CA GLY A 9 3.68 -15.07 -29.30
C GLY A 9 4.75 -16.02 -28.74
N LEU A 10 4.45 -16.81 -27.70
CA LEU A 10 5.37 -17.86 -27.23
C LEU A 10 5.62 -18.93 -28.31
N PHE A 11 4.58 -19.32 -29.04
CA PHE A 11 4.72 -20.28 -30.13
C PHE A 11 5.33 -19.65 -31.38
N GLU A 12 4.97 -18.42 -31.73
CA GLU A 12 5.49 -17.76 -32.94
C GLU A 12 6.98 -17.41 -32.85
N LEU A 13 7.45 -17.04 -31.66
CA LEU A 13 8.83 -16.59 -31.44
C LEU A 13 9.77 -17.71 -30.97
N ASN A 14 9.31 -18.96 -30.87
CA ASN A 14 10.06 -20.06 -30.25
C ASN A 14 11.40 -20.39 -30.94
N GLN A 15 11.55 -20.04 -32.22
CA GLN A 15 12.77 -20.28 -33.01
C GLN A 15 13.77 -19.10 -32.96
N ASP A 16 13.40 -17.96 -32.37
CA ASP A 16 14.26 -16.80 -32.21
C ASP A 16 14.44 -16.49 -30.71
N PRO A 17 15.51 -17.02 -30.07
CA PRO A 17 15.73 -16.84 -28.64
C PRO A 17 15.85 -15.38 -28.20
N ALA A 18 16.30 -14.48 -29.08
CA ALA A 18 16.43 -13.07 -28.73
C ALA A 18 15.05 -12.41 -28.63
N LYS A 19 14.20 -12.61 -29.65
CA LYS A 19 12.83 -12.09 -29.65
C LYS A 19 11.96 -12.75 -28.59
N PHE A 20 12.11 -14.05 -28.36
CA PHE A 20 11.39 -14.77 -27.32
C PHE A 20 11.66 -14.17 -25.93
N LYS A 21 12.94 -13.91 -25.62
CA LYS A 21 13.34 -13.29 -24.34
C LYS A 21 12.78 -11.88 -24.19
N LEU A 22 12.74 -11.09 -25.27
CA LEU A 22 12.13 -9.76 -25.25
C LEU A 22 10.61 -9.84 -24.99
N HIS A 23 9.90 -10.69 -25.72
CA HIS A 23 8.45 -10.89 -25.55
C HIS A 23 8.10 -11.34 -24.13
N LEU A 24 8.88 -12.27 -23.57
CA LEU A 24 8.72 -12.73 -22.19
C LEU A 24 8.98 -11.60 -21.17
N ARG A 25 10.06 -10.84 -21.35
CA ARG A 25 10.42 -9.72 -20.47
C ARG A 25 9.32 -8.67 -20.45
N ASP A 26 8.82 -8.28 -21.61
CA ASP A 26 7.84 -7.21 -21.73
C ASP A 26 6.51 -7.62 -21.08
N PHE A 27 6.11 -8.89 -21.22
CA PHE A 27 4.94 -9.43 -20.51
C PHE A 27 5.12 -9.44 -18.98
N LEU A 28 6.29 -9.81 -18.48
CA LEU A 28 6.58 -9.80 -17.03
C LEU A 28 6.61 -8.39 -16.44
N ILE A 29 7.06 -7.39 -17.20
CA ILE A 29 7.00 -5.99 -16.80
C ILE A 29 5.54 -5.54 -16.68
N GLN A 30 4.70 -5.84 -17.68
CA GLN A 30 3.26 -5.55 -17.63
C GLN A 30 2.57 -6.15 -16.40
N LEU A 31 2.92 -7.38 -16.01
CA LEU A 31 2.38 -7.98 -14.78
C LEU A 31 2.84 -7.25 -13.52
N LYS A 32 4.08 -6.75 -13.51
CA LYS A 32 4.63 -5.98 -12.39
C LYS A 32 3.96 -4.62 -12.23
N GLU A 33 3.65 -3.95 -13.33
CA GLU A 33 2.88 -2.70 -13.31
C GLU A 33 1.48 -2.95 -12.73
N PHE A 34 0.87 -4.09 -13.02
CA PHE A 34 -0.44 -4.46 -12.47
C PHE A 34 -0.38 -4.88 -10.99
N ALA A 35 0.72 -5.50 -10.56
CA ALA A 35 0.95 -5.85 -9.16
C ALA A 35 1.49 -4.66 -8.31
N GLY A 36 1.79 -3.55 -8.98
CA GLY A 36 2.64 -2.46 -8.48
C GLY A 36 1.96 -1.38 -7.66
N ASP A 37 0.69 -1.53 -7.29
CA ASP A 37 -0.03 -0.54 -6.45
C ASP A 37 -0.85 -1.18 -5.31
N ASN A 38 -0.54 -2.43 -4.92
CA ASN A 38 -1.15 -2.99 -3.70
C ASN A 38 -0.66 -2.30 -2.40
N THR A 39 0.33 -1.41 -2.50
CA THR A 39 0.78 -0.56 -1.40
C THR A 39 -0.31 0.41 -0.95
N ASP A 40 -1.14 0.89 -1.88
CA ASP A 40 -2.26 1.78 -1.58
C ASP A 40 -3.41 1.05 -0.87
N LEU A 41 -3.53 -0.26 -1.05
CA LEU A 41 -4.62 -1.06 -0.47
C LEU A 41 -4.63 -1.05 1.07
N TYR A 42 -3.51 -0.73 1.71
CA TYR A 42 -3.36 -0.72 3.16
C TYR A 42 -3.11 0.67 3.75
N LEU A 43 -3.15 1.73 2.94
CA LEU A 43 -2.92 3.09 3.45
C LEU A 43 -3.99 3.51 4.45
N ASP A 44 -5.26 3.28 4.12
CA ASP A 44 -6.40 3.60 4.99
C ASP A 44 -6.34 2.80 6.32
N GLU A 45 -6.00 1.51 6.26
CA GLU A 45 -5.87 0.69 7.46
C GLU A 45 -4.70 1.14 8.34
N ARG A 46 -3.58 1.56 7.74
CA ARG A 46 -2.40 2.08 8.46
C ARG A 46 -2.70 3.44 9.10
N GLU A 47 -3.40 4.33 8.41
CA GLU A 47 -3.79 5.63 8.96
C GLU A 47 -4.75 5.47 10.13
N ALA A 48 -5.77 4.61 10.00
CA ALA A 48 -6.72 4.33 11.08
C ALA A 48 -6.02 3.71 12.31
N GLU A 49 -5.05 2.82 12.11
CA GLU A 49 -4.28 2.24 13.21
C GLU A 49 -3.38 3.27 13.91
N LEU A 50 -2.74 4.16 13.16
CA LEU A 50 -1.95 5.27 13.71
C LEU A 50 -2.81 6.25 14.50
N GLU A 51 -3.99 6.59 14.01
CA GLU A 51 -4.93 7.47 14.71
C GLU A 51 -5.43 6.82 16.01
N ARG A 52 -5.82 5.55 15.97
CA ARG A 52 -6.22 4.80 17.16
C ARG A 52 -5.11 4.77 18.20
N LYS A 53 -3.87 4.50 17.78
CA LYS A 53 -2.72 4.46 18.68
C LYS A 53 -2.43 5.83 19.31
N LYS A 54 -2.50 6.91 18.52
CA LYS A 54 -2.37 8.29 19.05
C LYS A 54 -3.45 8.60 20.08
N LYS A 55 -4.69 8.18 19.84
CA LYS A 55 -5.80 8.39 20.77
C LYS A 55 -5.58 7.62 22.07
N GLU A 56 -5.19 6.35 22.01
CA GLU A 56 -4.87 5.53 23.18
C GLU A 56 -3.71 6.11 24.00
N GLU A 57 -2.65 6.59 23.33
CA GLU A 57 -1.52 7.26 23.96
C GLU A 57 -1.94 8.57 24.65
N MET A 58 -2.77 9.38 23.98
CA MET A 58 -3.32 10.62 24.54
C MET A 58 -4.22 10.34 25.75
N GLU A 59 -5.15 9.38 25.65
CA GLU A 59 -6.02 8.96 26.76
C GLU A 59 -5.21 8.44 27.96
N SER A 60 -4.13 7.70 27.71
CA SER A 60 -3.24 7.22 28.76
C SER A 60 -2.45 8.35 29.40
N ALA A 61 -2.01 9.33 28.62
CA ALA A 61 -1.30 10.49 29.13
C ALA A 61 -2.20 11.40 29.97
N LEU A 62 -3.46 11.60 29.57
CA LEU A 62 -4.46 12.38 30.32
C LEU A 62 -4.78 11.77 31.70
N LYS A 63 -4.70 10.44 31.84
CA LYS A 63 -4.92 9.74 33.13
C LYS A 63 -3.80 9.96 34.14
N ILE A 64 -2.62 10.44 33.70
CA ILE A 64 -1.46 10.68 34.57
C ILE A 64 -1.34 12.20 34.81
N PRO A 65 -1.65 12.70 36.03
CA PRO A 65 -1.53 14.11 36.34
C PRO A 65 -0.11 14.64 36.09
N GLY A 66 0.00 15.75 35.35
CA GLY A 66 1.27 16.42 35.04
C GLY A 66 2.00 15.92 33.79
N LEU A 67 1.49 14.91 33.09
CA LEU A 67 2.10 14.37 31.87
C LEU A 67 1.68 15.11 30.59
N VAL A 68 0.49 15.74 30.58
CA VAL A 68 -0.03 16.57 29.49
C VAL A 68 0.04 18.04 29.87
N LYS A 69 0.50 18.90 28.95
CA LYS A 69 0.54 20.34 29.20
C LYS A 69 -0.90 20.90 29.25
N PRO A 70 -1.20 21.87 30.12
CA PRO A 70 -2.55 22.42 30.24
C PRO A 70 -3.14 23.00 28.95
N ALA A 71 -2.30 23.50 28.04
CA ALA A 71 -2.73 24.03 26.73
C ALA A 71 -3.10 22.93 25.71
N ASP A 72 -2.67 21.68 25.95
CA ASP A 72 -2.91 20.53 25.08
C ASP A 72 -4.02 19.61 25.66
N LEU A 73 -4.59 19.98 26.81
CA LEU A 73 -5.81 19.34 27.31
C LEU A 73 -6.96 19.70 26.36
N PRO A 74 -7.83 18.74 25.97
CA PRO A 74 -9.10 19.11 25.40
C PRO A 74 -9.76 20.05 26.40
N MET A 75 -10.11 21.27 25.98
CA MET A 75 -10.84 22.16 26.87
C MET A 75 -12.07 21.39 27.32
N ASP A 76 -12.19 21.18 28.63
CA ASP A 76 -13.43 20.73 29.21
C ASP A 76 -14.49 21.75 28.75
N GLU A 77 -15.30 21.37 27.76
CA GLU A 77 -16.67 21.86 27.68
C GLU A 77 -17.40 21.22 28.87
N GLU A 78 -17.04 21.69 30.07
CA GLU A 78 -17.84 21.54 31.28
C GLU A 78 -19.12 22.35 31.04
N GLU A 79 -20.21 21.60 30.94
CA GLU A 79 -21.60 22.07 30.84
C GLU A 79 -22.00 23.01 31.99
#